data_AF-E6MHK3-F1
#
_entry.id   AF-E6MHK3-F1
#
_cell.length_a   1.000
_cell.length_b   1.000
_cell.length_c   1.000
_cell.angle_alpha   90.00
_cell.angle_beta   90.00
_cell.angle_gamma   90.00
#
_symmetry.space_group_name_H-M   'P 1'
#
loop_
_entity.id
_entity.type
_entity.pdbx_description
1 polymer ?
#
loop_
_entity_poly.entity_id
_entity_poly.type
_entity_poly.pdbx_seq_one_letter_code
_entity_poly.pdbx_strand_id
1 'polypeptide(L)' 'MSCCVIGQVVRSKAGRDKNQFMIVVGIPDDGYVLLSDGASRKISRPKKKK' A
#
# COMPACT_ATOMS: atom_id res chain seq x y z
N MET A 1 15.50 7.66 -4.02
CA MET A 1 14.34 7.05 -4.69
C MET A 1 14.19 5.62 -4.20
N SER A 2 13.43 5.43 -3.13
CA SER A 2 13.07 4.07 -2.68
C SER A 2 11.99 3.59 -3.63
N CYS A 3 12.39 2.71 -4.54
CA CYS A 3 11.61 2.18 -5.66
C CYS A 3 10.42 1.33 -5.18
N CYS A 4 9.35 1.96 -4.71
CA CYS A 4 8.07 1.27 -4.58
C CYS A 4 7.54 0.97 -5.99
N VAL A 5 7.37 -0.30 -6.32
CA VAL A 5 6.81 -0.75 -7.61
C VAL A 5 5.47 -1.43 -7.40
N ILE A 6 4.59 -1.37 -8.40
CA ILE A 6 3.32 -2.12 -8.38
C ILE A 6 3.63 -3.62 -8.28
N GLY A 7 2.89 -4.33 -7.44
CA GLY A 7 3.09 -5.75 -7.14
C GLY A 7 4.06 -6.01 -5.98
N GLN A 8 4.75 -4.99 -5.47
CA GLN A 8 5.65 -5.15 -4.34
C GLN A 8 4.89 -5.43 -3.03
N VAL A 9 5.37 -6.42 -2.29
CA VAL A 9 4.93 -6.68 -0.90
C VAL A 9 5.62 -5.70 0.03
N VAL A 10 4.85 -5.03 0.88
CA VAL A 10 5.32 -4.05 1.84
C VAL A 10 4.74 -4.31 3.22
N ARG A 11 5.47 -3.93 4.27
CA ARG A 11 4.99 -3.96 5.66
C ARG A 11 4.66 -2.56 6.14
N SER A 12 3.46 -2.37 6.65
CA SER A 12 3.03 -1.10 7.23
C SER A 12 3.76 -0.82 8.55
N LYS A 13 4.55 0.25 8.61
CA LYS A 13 5.35 0.61 9.81
C LYS A 13 4.55 1.33 10.92
N ALA A 14 3.42 1.95 10.58
CA ALA A 14 2.62 2.80 11.47
C ALA A 14 1.15 2.92 11.05
N GLY A 15 0.30 3.38 11.99
CA GLY A 15 -1.14 3.59 11.83
C GLY A 15 -1.99 2.36 12.18
N ARG A 16 -3.29 2.40 11.86
CA ARG A 16 -4.27 1.32 12.15
C ARG A 16 -3.82 -0.07 11.69
N ASP A 17 -3.16 -0.13 10.54
CA ASP A 17 -2.74 -1.39 9.92
C ASP A 17 -1.25 -1.68 10.20
N LYS A 18 -0.71 -1.22 11.34
CA LYS A 18 0.71 -1.43 11.70
C LYS A 18 1.03 -2.93 11.75
N ASN A 19 2.22 -3.29 11.25
CA ASN A 19 2.75 -4.65 11.11
C ASN A 19 1.99 -5.56 10.13
N GLN A 20 0.93 -5.09 9.48
CA GLN A 20 0.28 -5.84 8.42
C GLN A 20 1.06 -5.75 7.11
N PHE A 21 1.03 -6.84 6.34
CA PHE A 21 1.56 -6.91 4.99
C PHE A 21 0.50 -6.52 3.97
N MET A 22 0.91 -5.77 2.94
CA MET A 22 0.06 -5.31 1.86
C MET A 22 0.83 -5.33 0.54
N ILE A 23 0.11 -5.27 -0.57
CA ILE A 23 0.67 -5.18 -1.92
C ILE A 23 0.44 -3.77 -2.44
N VAL A 24 1.46 -3.19 -3.08
CA VAL A 24 1.34 -1.94 -3.83
C VAL A 24 0.51 -2.19 -5.10
N VAL A 25 -0.63 -1.53 -5.22
CA VAL A 25 -1.55 -1.68 -6.36
C VAL A 25 -1.63 -0.43 -7.24
N GLY A 26 -0.96 0.66 -6.86
CA GLY A 26 -0.90 1.89 -7.65
C GLY A 26 0.01 2.95 -7.04
N ILE A 27 0.42 3.91 -7.88
CA ILE A 27 1.31 5.02 -7.52
C ILE A 27 0.72 6.29 -8.16
N PRO A 28 -0.23 6.95 -7.49
CA PRO A 28 -1.02 8.01 -8.11
C PRO A 28 -0.28 9.35 -8.27
N ASP A 29 0.74 9.60 -7.44
CA ASP A 29 1.48 10.86 -7.39
C ASP A 29 2.83 10.68 -6.65
N ASP A 30 3.64 11.74 -6.63
CA ASP A 30 4.94 11.74 -5.97
C ASP A 30 4.78 11.68 -4.44
N GLY A 31 5.09 10.49 -3.91
CA GLY A 31 5.18 10.23 -2.48
C GLY A 31 3.99 9.49 -1.89
N TYR A 32 2.98 9.10 -2.66
CA TYR A 32 1.94 8.20 -2.18
C TYR A 32 1.88 6.89 -2.97
N VAL A 33 1.43 5.85 -2.30
CA VAL A 33 1.14 4.53 -2.86
C VAL A 33 -0.26 4.08 -2.45
N LEU A 34 -0.88 3.29 -3.32
CA LEU A 34 -2.13 2.59 -3.03
C LEU A 34 -1.80 1.17 -2.59
N LEU A 35 -2.34 0.75 -1.45
CA LEU A 35 -2.10 -0.56 -0.85
C LEU A 35 -3.37 -1.39 -0.76
N SER A 36 -3.25 -2.69 -1.02
CA SER A 36 -4.34 -3.66 -0.89
C SER A 36 -3.85 -4.94 -0.19
N ASP A 37 -4.72 -5.55 0.62
CA ASP A 37 -4.52 -6.86 1.25
C ASP A 37 -5.56 -7.90 0.79
N GLY A 38 -6.47 -7.51 -0.12
CA GLY A 38 -7.57 -8.36 -0.61
C GLY A 38 -8.72 -8.59 0.38
N ALA A 39 -8.53 -8.35 1.68
CA ALA A 39 -9.52 -8.60 2.72
C ALA A 39 -10.15 -7.29 3.25
N SER A 40 -9.35 -6.50 3.97
CA SER A 40 -9.81 -5.25 4.61
C SER A 40 -9.67 -4.02 3.70
N ARG A 41 -8.74 -4.10 2.74
CA ARG A 41 -8.43 -3.10 1.70
C ARG A 41 -8.52 -3.81 0.35
N LYS A 42 -9.72 -3.83 -0.23
CA LYS A 42 -9.96 -4.39 -1.57
C LYS A 42 -9.36 -3.49 -2.65
N ILE A 43 -9.11 -4.06 -3.84
CA ILE A 43 -8.61 -3.32 -5.01
C ILE A 43 -9.54 -2.17 -5.41
N SER A 44 -10.86 -2.33 -5.25
CA SER A 44 -11.85 -1.28 -5.53
C SER A 44 -11.84 -0.12 -4.51
N ARG A 45 -11.24 -0.31 -3.34
CA ARG A 45 -11.09 0.73 -2.31
C ARG A 45 -9.74 0.57 -1.59
N PRO A 46 -8.63 0.82 -2.30
CA PRO A 46 -7.30 0.61 -1.76
C PRO A 46 -6.94 1.73 -0.78
N LYS A 47 -5.94 1.49 0.06
CA LYS A 47 -5.49 2.46 1.06
C LYS A 47 -4.41 3.37 0.47
N LYS A 48 -4.67 4.69 0.39
CA LYS A 48 -3.64 5.69 0.08
C LYS A 48 -2.71 5.88 1.29
N LYS A 49 -1.41 5.73 1.08
CA LYS A 49 -0.39 5.84 2.13
C LYS A 49 0.88 6.53 1.61
N LYS A 50 1.50 7.33 2.47
CA LYS A 50 2.81 7.96 2.25
C LYS A 50 3.93 7.03 2.71
#